data_AF-U3KNT6-F1
#
_entry.id   AF-U3KNT6-F1
#
_cell.length_a   1.000
_cell.length_b   1.000
_cell.length_c   1.000
_cell.angle_alpha   90.00
_cell.angle_beta   90.00
_cell.angle_gamma   90.00
#
_symmetry.space_group_name_H-M   'P 1'
#
loop_
_entity.id
_entity.type
_entity.pdbx_description
1 polymer ?
#
loop_
_entity_poly.entity_id
_entity_poly.type
_entity_poly.pdbx_seq_one_letter_code
_entity_poly.pdbx_strand_id
1 'polypeptide(L)'
;MLLKPHSRIQVFEGAEHNLPDRDALRAALAIRQLAEGLTADDLLLVLISGGGSALLPAPIPPVTLEEKQMLTKLLAARGATIQELNTIRKALSHLKGGGLAQAAYPAQVVSLILSDVVGDPVEVIASGPTVASTHSVQDCLHILNHYGLRAALPRSVKTVFARADSDPHGPHTCGHVLNVIIGSNVLALAEAQRQAEALGYRAMVLSTAIQGWGASAAHRADRYQCHGCPPPVPVASLMV
;
A
#
# COMPACT_ATOMS: atom_id res chain seq x y z
N MET A 1 -17.81 -8.72 17.93
CA MET A 1 -16.65 -9.35 17.25
C MET A 1 -17.14 -10.64 16.59
N LEU A 2 -16.93 -10.83 15.28
CA LEU A 2 -17.47 -11.97 14.51
C LEU A 2 -16.74 -13.31 14.76
N LEU A 3 -15.77 -13.34 15.67
CA LEU A 3 -14.95 -14.52 15.93
C LEU A 3 -15.52 -15.37 17.06
N LYS A 4 -15.49 -16.69 16.86
CA LYS A 4 -15.92 -17.68 17.86
C LYS A 4 -14.90 -17.73 19.03
N PRO A 5 -15.31 -18.17 20.24
CA PRO A 5 -14.45 -18.25 21.43
C PRO A 5 -13.17 -19.10 21.29
N HIS A 6 -13.05 -19.92 20.24
CA HIS A 6 -11.89 -20.77 19.94
C HIS A 6 -11.31 -20.50 18.54
N SER A 7 -11.43 -19.25 18.07
CA SER A 7 -10.84 -18.85 16.80
C SER A 7 -9.32 -19.03 16.82
N ARG A 8 -8.74 -19.58 15.76
CA ARG A 8 -7.28 -19.60 15.54
C ARG A 8 -6.75 -18.24 15.06
N ILE A 9 -7.64 -17.26 14.85
CA ILE A 9 -7.32 -15.90 14.43
C ILE A 9 -7.19 -15.02 15.66
N GLN A 10 -6.03 -14.40 15.82
CA GLN A 10 -5.81 -13.32 16.77
C GLN A 10 -6.15 -11.98 16.12
N VAL A 11 -6.74 -11.06 16.88
CA VAL A 11 -7.11 -9.73 16.38
C VAL A 11 -6.34 -8.69 17.16
N PHE A 12 -5.77 -7.76 16.40
CA PHE A 12 -5.09 -6.59 16.92
C PHE A 12 -5.79 -5.36 16.33
N GLU A 13 -6.04 -4.37 17.18
CA GLU A 13 -6.58 -3.07 16.78
C GLU A 13 -5.51 -2.02 17.02
N GLY A 14 -5.45 -1.02 16.15
CA GLY A 14 -4.47 0.05 16.21
C GLY A 14 -4.56 0.94 14.98
N ALA A 15 -3.52 1.74 14.78
CA ALA A 15 -3.46 2.80 13.80
C ALA A 15 -4.56 3.88 13.95
N GLU A 16 -4.72 4.39 15.17
CA GLU A 16 -5.70 5.44 15.46
C GLU A 16 -5.52 6.64 14.50
N HIS A 17 -6.63 7.19 13.99
CA HIS A 17 -6.64 8.27 13.00
C HIS A 17 -5.82 7.98 11.72
N ASN A 18 -5.66 6.70 11.35
CA ASN A 18 -4.83 6.27 10.21
C ASN A 18 -3.35 6.66 10.36
N LEU A 19 -2.86 6.74 11.60
CA LEU A 19 -1.45 6.98 11.91
C LEU A 19 -0.86 5.76 12.63
N PRO A 20 0.39 5.35 12.33
CA PRO A 20 1.05 4.29 13.08
C PRO A 20 1.02 4.55 14.59
N ASP A 21 0.75 3.55 15.41
CA ASP A 21 0.81 3.65 16.87
C ASP A 21 1.48 2.42 17.49
N ARG A 22 1.50 2.35 18.82
CA ARG A 22 2.16 1.26 19.56
C ARG A 22 1.42 -0.07 19.41
N ASP A 23 0.11 -0.05 19.28
CA ASP A 23 -0.66 -1.28 19.11
C ASP A 23 -0.52 -1.84 17.69
N ALA A 24 -0.47 -0.97 16.67
CA ALA A 24 -0.10 -1.35 15.31
C ALA A 24 1.34 -1.88 15.24
N LEU A 25 2.29 -1.29 15.98
CA LEU A 25 3.64 -1.83 16.10
C LEU A 25 3.65 -3.22 16.73
N ARG A 26 2.88 -3.44 17.80
CA ARG A 26 2.73 -4.77 18.43
C ARG A 26 2.17 -5.78 17.42
N ALA A 27 1.14 -5.41 16.66
CA ALA A 27 0.55 -6.24 15.63
C ALA A 27 1.58 -6.58 14.53
N ALA A 28 2.33 -5.58 14.05
CA ALA A 28 3.35 -5.77 13.02
C ALA A 28 4.47 -6.71 13.49
N LEU A 29 4.91 -6.60 14.75
CA LEU A 29 5.91 -7.52 15.30
C LEU A 29 5.38 -8.95 15.44
N ALA A 30 4.12 -9.12 15.84
CA ALA A 30 3.48 -10.44 15.90
C ALA A 30 3.35 -11.07 14.50
N ILE A 31 2.96 -10.29 13.49
CA ILE A 31 2.90 -10.72 12.09
C ILE A 31 4.29 -11.14 11.59
N ARG A 32 5.32 -10.34 11.89
CA ARG A 32 6.70 -10.68 11.54
C ARG A 32 7.14 -12.00 12.17
N GLN A 33 6.91 -12.17 13.46
CA GLN A 33 7.29 -13.39 14.18
C GLN A 33 6.55 -14.61 13.64
N LEU A 34 5.28 -14.47 13.26
CA LEU A 34 4.52 -15.54 12.60
C LEU A 34 5.16 -15.91 11.27
N ALA A 35 5.48 -14.92 10.43
CA ALA A 35 6.09 -15.15 9.12
C ALA A 35 7.47 -15.81 9.21
N GLU A 36 8.33 -15.34 10.13
CA GLU A 36 9.68 -15.90 10.35
C GLU A 36 9.67 -17.36 10.86
N GLY A 37 8.55 -17.82 11.41
CA GLY A 37 8.38 -19.20 11.88
C GLY A 37 7.88 -20.19 10.84
N LEU A 38 7.58 -19.73 9.61
CA LEU A 38 7.03 -20.58 8.55
C LEU A 38 8.11 -21.40 7.84
N THR A 39 7.71 -22.56 7.33
CA THR A 39 8.55 -23.50 6.60
C THR A 39 8.11 -23.64 5.15
N ALA A 40 8.86 -24.40 4.34
CA ALA A 40 8.54 -24.60 2.93
C ALA A 40 7.21 -25.36 2.70
N ASP A 41 6.73 -26.08 3.72
CA ASP A 41 5.48 -26.83 3.70
C ASP A 41 4.26 -25.95 4.07
N ASP A 42 4.50 -24.71 4.49
CA ASP A 42 3.47 -23.77 4.90
C ASP A 42 3.06 -22.82 3.77
N LEU A 43 1.84 -22.28 3.90
CA LEU A 43 1.30 -21.24 3.04
C LEU A 43 0.95 -20.01 3.89
N LEU A 44 1.54 -18.87 3.56
CA LEU A 44 1.14 -17.59 4.13
C LEU A 44 0.08 -16.93 3.26
N LEU A 45 -1.15 -16.84 3.77
CA LEU A 45 -2.23 -16.07 3.16
C LEU A 45 -2.23 -14.64 3.71
N VAL A 46 -1.97 -13.65 2.84
CA VAL A 46 -1.90 -12.23 3.21
C VAL A 46 -3.10 -11.48 2.65
N LEU A 47 -4.04 -11.12 3.52
CA LEU A 47 -5.23 -10.36 3.16
C LEU A 47 -4.96 -8.86 3.34
N ILE A 48 -4.96 -8.09 2.26
CA ILE A 48 -4.62 -6.66 2.27
C ILE A 48 -5.83 -5.84 1.84
N SER A 49 -6.09 -4.77 2.59
CA SER A 49 -7.07 -3.73 2.26
C SER A 49 -6.48 -2.34 2.57
N GLY A 50 -7.28 -1.29 2.37
CA GLY A 50 -6.91 0.10 2.68
C GLY A 50 -6.44 0.28 4.13
N GLY A 51 -5.53 1.24 4.35
CA GLY A 51 -4.97 1.55 5.68
C GLY A 51 -3.76 0.71 6.13
N GLY A 52 -3.38 -0.34 5.39
CA GLY A 52 -2.27 -1.24 5.74
C GLY A 52 -0.93 -0.53 6.00
N SER A 53 -0.68 0.61 5.37
CA SER A 53 0.52 1.41 5.59
C SER A 53 0.68 1.89 7.03
N ALA A 54 -0.43 2.25 7.70
CA ALA A 54 -0.47 2.69 9.09
C ALA A 54 -0.55 1.51 10.07
N LEU A 55 -1.25 0.44 9.70
CA LEU A 55 -1.47 -0.77 10.50
C LEU A 55 -0.25 -1.71 10.57
N LEU A 56 0.69 -1.61 9.63
CA LEU A 56 1.88 -2.48 9.58
C LEU A 56 3.21 -1.72 9.82
N PRO A 57 3.39 -0.94 10.90
CA PRO A 57 4.63 -0.24 11.16
C PRO A 57 5.64 -1.18 11.81
N ALA A 58 6.67 -1.58 11.08
CA ALA A 58 7.78 -2.37 11.63
C ALA A 58 9.10 -1.65 11.34
N PRO A 59 9.53 -0.67 12.15
CA PRO A 59 10.80 0.03 11.95
C PRO A 59 11.99 -0.92 12.14
N ILE A 60 13.10 -0.66 11.44
CA ILE A 60 14.33 -1.45 11.53
C ILE A 60 15.17 -0.95 12.71
N PRO A 61 15.46 -1.76 13.74
CA PRO A 61 16.32 -1.33 14.84
C PRO A 61 17.71 -0.88 14.35
N PRO A 62 18.26 0.23 14.88
CA PRO A 62 17.81 0.94 16.08
C PRO A 62 16.80 2.07 15.84
N VAL A 63 16.17 2.18 14.65
CA VAL A 63 15.17 3.22 14.38
C VAL A 63 13.90 2.95 15.19
N THR A 64 13.39 3.98 15.86
CA THR A 64 12.14 3.88 16.63
C THR A 64 10.91 4.23 15.78
N LEU A 65 9.73 3.89 16.30
CA LEU A 65 8.46 4.29 15.67
C LEU A 65 8.34 5.81 15.61
N GLU A 66 8.70 6.48 16.70
CA GLU A 66 8.65 7.93 16.86
C GLU A 66 9.59 8.63 15.86
N GLU A 67 10.81 8.12 15.67
CA GLU A 67 11.74 8.65 14.67
C GLU A 67 11.20 8.51 13.24
N LYS A 68 10.59 7.35 12.93
CA LYS A 68 9.97 7.11 11.63
C LYS A 68 8.79 8.05 11.36
N GLN A 69 7.95 8.29 12.37
CA GLN A 69 6.84 9.25 12.28
C GLN A 69 7.36 10.69 12.14
N MET A 70 8.34 11.08 12.94
CA MET A 70 8.95 12.41 12.90
C MET A 70 9.51 12.70 11.51
N LEU A 71 10.29 11.78 10.94
CA LEU A 71 10.88 11.95 9.61
C LEU A 71 9.80 12.08 8.53
N THR A 72 8.75 11.25 8.60
CA THR A 72 7.62 11.30 7.67
C THR A 72 6.89 12.65 7.76
N LYS A 73 6.64 13.15 8.98
CA LYS A 73 6.01 14.46 9.21
C LYS A 73 6.86 15.61 8.69
N LEU A 74 8.18 15.57 8.91
CA LEU A 74 9.10 16.60 8.44
C LEU A 74 9.16 16.66 6.91
N LEU A 75 9.23 15.50 6.24
CA LEU A 75 9.20 15.42 4.79
C LEU A 75 7.87 15.94 4.23
N ALA A 76 6.74 15.51 4.79
CA ALA A 76 5.42 15.99 4.38
C ALA A 76 5.28 17.50 4.55
N ALA A 77 5.75 18.06 5.68
CA ALA A 77 5.75 19.50 5.93
C ALA A 77 6.64 20.30 4.96
N ARG A 78 7.63 19.66 4.32
CA ARG A 78 8.48 20.25 3.28
C ARG A 78 7.97 19.99 1.86
N GLY A 79 6.76 19.45 1.72
CA GLY A 79 6.12 19.23 0.42
C GLY A 79 6.53 17.95 -0.29
N ALA A 80 7.10 16.97 0.42
CA ALA A 80 7.45 15.68 -0.16
C ALA A 80 6.24 14.97 -0.78
N THR A 81 6.43 14.42 -1.96
CA THR A 81 5.41 13.64 -2.67
C THR A 81 5.12 12.34 -1.93
N ILE A 82 3.94 11.76 -2.15
CA ILE A 82 3.57 10.49 -1.53
C ILE A 82 4.52 9.36 -1.93
N GLN A 83 5.06 9.40 -3.15
CA GLN A 83 6.04 8.45 -3.66
C GLN A 83 7.33 8.55 -2.85
N GLU A 84 7.88 9.76 -2.66
CA GLU A 84 9.10 9.97 -1.86
C GLU A 84 8.91 9.56 -0.40
N LEU A 85 7.76 9.89 0.19
CA LEU A 85 7.42 9.44 1.54
C LEU A 85 7.40 7.92 1.63
N ASN A 86 6.81 7.24 0.64
CA ASN A 86 6.75 5.79 0.60
C ASN A 86 8.13 5.16 0.41
N THR A 87 9.00 5.74 -0.41
CA THR A 87 10.41 5.31 -0.59
C THR A 87 11.14 5.29 0.76
N ILE A 88 11.08 6.40 1.51
CA ILE A 88 11.70 6.50 2.85
C ILE A 88 11.04 5.53 3.84
N ARG A 89 9.70 5.43 3.85
CA ARG A 89 8.97 4.55 4.77
C ARG A 89 9.27 3.07 4.54
N LYS A 90 9.48 2.65 3.29
CA LYS A 90 9.88 1.28 2.91
C LYS A 90 11.29 0.98 3.38
N ALA A 91 12.26 1.85 3.06
CA ALA A 91 13.67 1.65 3.43
C ALA A 91 13.91 1.58 4.95
N LEU A 92 13.03 2.17 5.74
CA LEU A 92 13.06 2.11 7.21
C LEU A 92 12.06 1.09 7.78
N SER A 93 11.68 0.04 7.03
CA SER A 93 10.75 -0.99 7.52
C SER A 93 11.20 -2.41 7.26
N HIS A 94 11.01 -3.30 8.23
CA HIS A 94 11.19 -4.73 8.07
C HIS A 94 10.12 -5.42 7.24
N LEU A 95 8.89 -4.89 7.20
CA LEU A 95 7.75 -5.58 6.57
C LEU A 95 7.26 -4.95 5.27
N LYS A 96 7.69 -3.73 4.95
CA LYS A 96 7.27 -3.02 3.72
C LYS A 96 8.26 -3.32 2.60
N GLY A 97 7.86 -3.08 1.36
CA GLY A 97 8.75 -3.25 0.20
C GLY A 97 9.26 -4.68 0.01
N GLY A 98 8.40 -5.67 0.26
CA GLY A 98 8.72 -7.10 0.13
C GLY A 98 9.23 -7.75 1.42
N GLY A 99 9.42 -6.97 2.49
CA GLY A 99 9.98 -7.48 3.73
C GLY A 99 9.13 -8.56 4.41
N LEU A 100 7.79 -8.52 4.29
CA LEU A 100 6.93 -9.61 4.79
C LEU A 100 7.13 -10.89 3.97
N ALA A 101 7.22 -10.77 2.64
CA ALA A 101 7.50 -11.92 1.79
C ALA A 101 8.87 -12.53 2.06
N GLN A 102 9.88 -11.69 2.33
CA GLN A 102 11.22 -12.16 2.70
C GLN A 102 11.20 -12.88 4.06
N ALA A 103 10.51 -12.31 5.05
CA ALA A 103 10.36 -12.94 6.37
C ALA A 103 9.66 -14.31 6.31
N ALA A 104 8.76 -14.50 5.34
CA ALA A 104 8.04 -15.75 5.14
C ALA A 104 8.84 -16.81 4.35
N TYR A 105 9.95 -16.44 3.70
CA TYR A 105 10.73 -17.41 2.93
C TYR A 105 11.29 -18.50 3.87
N PRO A 106 11.14 -19.80 3.55
CA PRO A 106 10.83 -20.36 2.23
C PRO A 106 9.35 -20.71 1.94
N ALA A 107 8.42 -20.36 2.82
CA ALA A 107 6.98 -20.64 2.64
C ALA A 107 6.42 -19.96 1.39
N GLN A 108 5.40 -20.54 0.75
CA GLN A 108 4.68 -19.87 -0.32
C GLN A 108 3.83 -18.72 0.23
N VAL A 109 3.70 -17.62 -0.51
CA VAL A 109 2.90 -16.46 -0.11
C VAL A 109 1.84 -16.19 -1.15
N VAL A 110 0.58 -16.13 -0.73
CA VAL A 110 -0.54 -15.68 -1.58
C VAL A 110 -1.13 -14.43 -0.97
N SER A 111 -1.07 -13.31 -1.68
CA SER A 111 -1.71 -12.07 -1.26
C SER A 111 -2.99 -11.83 -2.02
N LEU A 112 -4.08 -11.61 -1.28
CA LEU A 112 -5.38 -11.23 -1.82
C LEU A 112 -5.65 -9.78 -1.43
N ILE A 113 -5.82 -8.93 -2.44
CA ILE A 113 -5.72 -7.47 -2.29
C ILE A 113 -7.03 -6.81 -2.69
N LEU A 114 -7.54 -5.95 -1.80
CA LEU A 114 -8.56 -4.94 -2.08
C LEU A 114 -7.86 -3.60 -2.28
N SER A 115 -7.83 -3.11 -3.52
CA SER A 115 -7.17 -1.87 -3.90
C SER A 115 -8.10 -0.66 -3.77
N ASP A 116 -7.66 0.33 -3.00
CA ASP A 116 -8.21 1.68 -2.91
C ASP A 116 -7.34 2.71 -3.64
N VAL A 117 -6.34 2.25 -4.41
CA VAL A 117 -5.36 3.11 -5.10
C VAL A 117 -5.66 3.12 -6.59
N VAL A 118 -5.74 4.32 -7.18
CA VAL A 118 -5.93 4.49 -8.62
C VAL A 118 -4.84 3.77 -9.41
N GLY A 119 -5.24 2.95 -10.37
CA GLY A 119 -4.35 2.15 -11.23
C GLY A 119 -3.87 0.83 -10.60
N ASP A 120 -4.28 0.53 -9.37
CA ASP A 120 -3.97 -0.69 -8.64
C ASP A 120 -2.47 -1.09 -8.57
N PRO A 121 -1.51 -0.16 -8.37
CA PRO A 121 -0.09 -0.51 -8.26
C PRO A 121 0.19 -1.25 -6.94
N VAL A 122 0.44 -2.56 -7.03
CA VAL A 122 0.59 -3.48 -5.88
C VAL A 122 1.73 -3.05 -4.95
N GLU A 123 2.81 -2.49 -5.50
CA GLU A 123 3.95 -1.98 -4.77
C GLU A 123 3.63 -0.75 -3.90
N VAL A 124 2.54 -0.04 -4.19
CA VAL A 124 2.08 1.13 -3.42
C VAL A 124 1.03 0.73 -2.39
N ILE A 125 0.15 -0.22 -2.72
CA ILE A 125 -0.91 -0.69 -1.82
C ILE A 125 -0.29 -1.23 -0.54
N ALA A 126 -0.69 -0.68 0.61
CA ALA A 126 -0.10 -0.97 1.93
C ALA A 126 1.46 -0.84 2.00
N SER A 127 2.07 -0.08 1.08
CA SER A 127 3.52 0.00 0.87
C SER A 127 4.18 -1.32 0.40
N GLY A 128 3.43 -2.18 -0.28
CA GLY A 128 3.92 -3.39 -0.95
C GLY A 128 4.64 -4.37 -0.02
N PRO A 129 4.02 -4.89 1.05
CA PRO A 129 4.69 -5.80 1.98
C PRO A 129 5.13 -7.13 1.33
N THR A 130 4.46 -7.52 0.25
CA THR A 130 4.66 -8.76 -0.51
C THR A 130 5.24 -8.51 -1.91
N VAL A 131 5.70 -7.29 -2.21
CA VAL A 131 6.30 -6.92 -3.50
C VAL A 131 7.66 -6.28 -3.26
N ALA A 132 8.70 -6.85 -3.88
CA ALA A 132 10.05 -6.33 -3.76
C ALA A 132 10.12 -4.83 -4.11
N SER A 133 10.74 -4.06 -3.23
CA SER A 133 11.02 -2.64 -3.50
C SER A 133 12.10 -2.52 -4.57
N THR A 134 11.88 -1.63 -5.55
CA THR A 134 12.87 -1.27 -6.57
C THR A 134 13.78 -0.12 -6.15
N HIS A 135 13.44 0.57 -5.05
CA HIS A 135 14.21 1.71 -4.57
C HIS A 135 15.43 1.31 -3.75
N SER A 136 16.52 2.04 -4.00
CA SER A 136 17.80 1.91 -3.34
C SER A 136 17.93 2.83 -2.11
N VAL A 137 18.97 2.59 -1.30
CA VAL A 137 19.36 3.50 -0.22
C VAL A 137 19.77 4.87 -0.80
N GLN A 138 20.39 4.88 -1.97
CA GLN A 138 20.81 6.09 -2.68
C GLN A 138 19.62 6.98 -3.03
N ASP A 139 18.48 6.40 -3.45
CA ASP A 139 17.25 7.15 -3.69
C ASP A 139 16.76 7.86 -2.41
N CYS A 140 16.79 7.14 -1.29
CA CYS A 140 16.42 7.70 0.02
C CYS A 140 17.33 8.86 0.40
N LEU A 141 18.64 8.69 0.20
CA LEU A 141 19.65 9.70 0.48
C LEU A 141 19.52 10.93 -0.42
N HIS A 142 19.11 10.75 -1.69
CA HIS A 142 18.83 11.84 -2.62
C HIS A 142 17.63 12.66 -2.16
N ILE A 143 16.51 12.00 -1.83
CA ILE A 143 15.29 12.63 -1.29
C ILE A 143 15.63 13.45 -0.04
N LEU A 144 16.33 12.84 0.93
CA LEU A 144 16.67 13.50 2.18
C LEU A 144 17.62 14.70 1.98
N ASN A 145 18.45 14.67 0.94
CA ASN A 145 19.29 15.80 0.56
C ASN A 145 18.49 16.92 -0.13
N HIS A 146 17.59 16.56 -1.05
CA HIS A 146 16.70 17.50 -1.73
C HIS A 146 15.90 18.34 -0.74
N TYR A 147 15.37 17.70 0.30
CA TYR A 147 14.66 18.38 1.37
C TYR A 147 15.56 18.93 2.47
N GLY A 148 16.90 18.89 2.36
CA GLY A 148 17.81 19.48 3.35
C GLY A 148 17.76 18.85 4.75
N LEU A 149 17.40 17.57 4.85
CA LEU A 149 17.27 16.82 6.10
C LEU A 149 18.47 15.91 6.40
N ARG A 150 19.33 15.67 5.41
CA ARG A 150 20.48 14.73 5.51
C ARG A 150 21.37 14.98 6.74
N ALA A 151 21.71 16.24 7.02
CA ALA A 151 22.55 16.59 8.17
C ALA A 151 21.85 16.31 9.52
N ALA A 152 20.55 16.59 9.59
CA ALA A 152 19.71 16.46 10.77
C ALA A 152 19.18 15.03 11.02
N LEU A 153 19.57 14.06 10.18
CA LEU A 153 19.13 12.68 10.36
C LEU A 153 19.59 12.10 11.71
N PRO A 154 18.68 11.42 12.44
CA PRO A 154 19.04 10.65 13.63
C PRO A 154 20.14 9.64 13.34
N ARG A 155 20.98 9.36 14.34
CA ARG A 155 22.06 8.37 14.23
C ARG A 155 21.51 6.99 13.88
N SER A 156 20.33 6.63 14.41
CA SER A 156 19.66 5.37 14.14
C SER A 156 19.37 5.15 12.65
N VAL A 157 18.81 6.18 11.99
CA VAL A 157 18.50 6.19 10.55
C VAL A 157 19.78 6.09 9.72
N LYS A 158 20.82 6.84 10.09
CA LYS A 158 22.14 6.76 9.44
C LYS A 158 22.73 5.33 9.51
N THR A 159 22.62 4.68 10.67
CA THR A 159 23.07 3.30 10.86
C THR A 159 22.32 2.31 9.97
N VAL A 160 20.99 2.43 9.87
CA VAL A 160 20.19 1.54 9.00
C VAL A 160 20.58 1.70 7.54
N PHE A 161 20.73 2.93 7.05
CA PHE A 161 21.15 3.16 5.66
C PHE A 161 22.57 2.66 5.38
N ALA A 162 23.51 2.84 6.29
CA ALA A 162 24.87 2.32 6.11
C ALA A 162 24.93 0.78 6.03
N ARG A 163 24.08 0.08 6.81
CA ARG A 163 23.97 -1.38 6.76
C ARG A 163 23.39 -1.88 5.45
N ALA A 164 22.30 -1.24 4.99
CA ALA A 164 21.64 -1.63 3.75
C ALA A 164 22.52 -1.40 2.50
N ASP A 165 23.42 -0.40 2.54
CA ASP A 165 24.40 -0.16 1.46
C ASP A 165 25.52 -1.22 1.42
N SER A 166 25.69 -1.97 2.51
CA SER A 166 26.73 -3.01 2.66
C SER A 166 26.20 -4.43 2.40
N ASP A 167 24.90 -4.61 2.13
CA ASP A 167 24.31 -5.92 1.90
C ASP A 167 24.63 -6.40 0.47
N PRO A 168 25.43 -7.46 0.28
CA PRO A 168 25.79 -7.98 -1.04
C PRO A 168 24.61 -8.70 -1.72
N HIS A 169 23.53 -8.97 -1.01
CA HIS A 169 22.32 -9.53 -1.57
C HIS A 169 21.45 -8.38 -2.12
N GLY A 170 21.54 -8.18 -3.45
CA GLY A 170 20.62 -7.29 -4.17
C GLY A 170 19.15 -7.66 -3.95
N PRO A 171 18.19 -6.87 -4.46
CA PRO A 171 16.77 -7.02 -4.12
C PRO A 171 16.31 -8.46 -4.29
N HIS A 172 15.94 -9.10 -3.17
CA HIS A 172 15.51 -10.49 -3.17
C HIS A 172 14.30 -10.67 -4.08
N THR A 173 14.43 -11.53 -5.08
CA THR A 173 13.31 -11.89 -5.96
C THR A 173 12.24 -12.61 -5.15
N CYS A 174 11.04 -12.06 -5.11
CA CYS A 174 9.87 -12.64 -4.42
C CYS A 174 9.20 -13.72 -5.29
N GLY A 175 9.97 -14.70 -5.78
CA GLY A 175 9.50 -15.73 -6.70
C GLY A 175 8.49 -16.72 -6.09
N HIS A 176 8.46 -16.82 -4.77
CA HIS A 176 7.51 -17.61 -3.98
C HIS A 176 6.20 -16.86 -3.64
N VAL A 177 5.97 -15.71 -4.29
CA VAL A 177 4.83 -14.83 -3.98
C VAL A 177 3.89 -14.69 -5.17
N LEU A 178 2.61 -14.93 -4.93
CA LEU A 178 1.52 -14.62 -5.85
C LEU A 178 0.67 -13.47 -5.28
N ASN A 179 0.62 -12.34 -5.97
CA ASN A 179 -0.24 -11.21 -5.60
C ASN A 179 -1.46 -11.16 -6.54
N VAL A 180 -2.66 -11.17 -5.97
CA VAL A 180 -3.93 -11.14 -6.72
C VAL A 180 -4.81 -10.00 -6.21
N ILE A 181 -5.16 -9.08 -7.11
CA ILE A 181 -6.18 -8.07 -6.83
C ILE A 181 -7.55 -8.74 -6.99
N ILE A 182 -8.26 -8.88 -5.87
CA ILE A 182 -9.59 -9.51 -5.82
C ILE A 182 -10.72 -8.48 -5.76
N GLY A 183 -10.39 -7.21 -5.56
CA GLY A 183 -11.34 -6.10 -5.61
C GLY A 183 -10.63 -4.78 -5.87
N SER A 184 -11.19 -3.98 -6.77
CA SER A 184 -10.74 -2.62 -7.05
C SER A 184 -11.86 -1.80 -7.69
N ASN A 185 -11.65 -0.49 -7.83
CA ASN A 185 -12.59 0.40 -8.51
C ASN A 185 -12.81 -0.01 -9.98
N VAL A 186 -11.77 -0.53 -10.64
CA VAL A 186 -11.87 -1.03 -12.03
C VAL A 186 -12.80 -2.24 -12.10
N LEU A 187 -12.64 -3.20 -11.19
CA LEU A 187 -13.49 -4.38 -11.12
C LEU A 187 -14.95 -4.01 -10.80
N ALA A 188 -15.15 -3.07 -9.88
CA ALA A 188 -16.48 -2.56 -9.54
C ALA A 188 -17.15 -1.85 -10.73
N LEU A 189 -16.42 -1.01 -11.45
CA LEU A 189 -16.90 -0.32 -12.64
C LEU A 189 -17.26 -1.28 -13.78
N ALA A 190 -16.43 -2.30 -14.01
CA ALA A 190 -16.69 -3.32 -15.02
C ALA A 190 -17.99 -4.09 -14.72
N GLU A 191 -18.21 -4.47 -13.46
CA GLU A 191 -19.44 -5.16 -13.06
C GLU A 191 -20.66 -4.22 -13.12
N ALA A 192 -20.52 -2.96 -12.72
CA ALA A 192 -21.58 -1.96 -12.85
C ALA A 192 -21.98 -1.74 -14.32
N GLN A 193 -21.00 -1.71 -15.24
CA GLN A 193 -21.24 -1.61 -16.67
C GLN A 193 -22.05 -2.81 -17.16
N ARG A 194 -21.60 -4.02 -16.81
CA ARG A 194 -22.26 -5.27 -17.20
C ARG A 194 -23.72 -5.33 -16.73
N GLN A 195 -23.99 -4.88 -15.50
CA GLN A 195 -25.34 -4.84 -14.94
C GLN A 195 -26.22 -3.80 -15.64
N ALA A 196 -25.68 -2.61 -15.94
CA ALA A 196 -26.40 -1.60 -16.69
C ALA A 196 -26.77 -2.09 -18.11
N GLU A 197 -25.85 -2.77 -18.79
CA GLU A 197 -26.09 -3.40 -20.10
C GLU A 197 -27.15 -4.50 -20.03
N ALA A 198 -27.12 -5.34 -18.99
CA ALA A 198 -28.14 -6.37 -18.76
C ALA A 198 -29.55 -5.79 -18.51
N LEU A 199 -29.63 -4.59 -17.94
CA LEU A 199 -30.88 -3.84 -17.74
C LEU A 199 -31.34 -3.07 -18.99
N GLY A 200 -30.61 -3.18 -20.12
CA GLY A 200 -30.96 -2.53 -21.39
C GLY A 200 -30.41 -1.12 -21.55
N TYR A 201 -29.53 -0.66 -20.67
CA TYR A 201 -28.84 0.62 -20.83
C TYR A 201 -27.63 0.46 -21.74
N ARG A 202 -27.30 1.51 -22.50
CA ARG A 202 -25.97 1.61 -23.10
C ARG A 202 -25.02 2.19 -22.05
N ALA A 203 -24.12 1.37 -21.52
CA ALA A 203 -23.18 1.78 -20.49
C ALA A 203 -21.81 2.15 -21.07
N MET A 204 -21.17 3.17 -20.49
CA MET A 204 -19.81 3.57 -20.84
C MET A 204 -19.06 3.96 -19.56
N VAL A 205 -17.89 3.36 -19.37
CA VAL A 205 -16.94 3.79 -18.34
C VAL A 205 -16.16 4.98 -18.88
N LEU A 206 -16.39 6.16 -18.30
CA LEU A 206 -15.76 7.39 -18.78
C LEU A 206 -14.37 7.62 -18.17
N SER A 207 -14.11 7.10 -16.97
CA SER A 207 -12.80 7.15 -16.32
C SER A 207 -12.74 6.18 -15.13
N THR A 208 -11.57 5.59 -14.92
CA THR A 208 -11.22 4.76 -13.75
C THR A 208 -10.16 5.42 -12.86
N ALA A 209 -9.75 6.65 -13.21
CA ALA A 209 -8.64 7.36 -12.61
C ALA A 209 -8.97 8.81 -12.29
N ILE A 210 -10.19 9.08 -11.79
CA ILE A 210 -10.55 10.45 -11.45
C ILE A 210 -9.74 10.91 -10.23
N GLN A 211 -8.90 11.91 -10.47
CA GLN A 211 -8.17 12.63 -9.43
C GLN A 211 -8.59 14.11 -9.46
N GLY A 212 -8.77 14.71 -8.28
CA GLY A 212 -9.16 16.11 -8.10
C GLY A 212 -10.23 16.33 -7.02
N TRP A 213 -10.47 17.59 -6.63
CA TRP A 213 -11.55 17.95 -5.69
C TRP A 213 -12.93 17.67 -6.30
N GLY A 214 -13.88 17.17 -5.51
CA GLY A 214 -15.18 16.65 -5.95
C GLY A 214 -15.96 17.56 -6.92
N ALA A 215 -15.90 18.89 -6.75
CA ALA A 215 -16.54 19.83 -7.66
C ALA A 215 -15.95 19.80 -9.09
N SER A 216 -14.63 19.64 -9.24
CA SER A 216 -13.94 19.59 -10.54
C SER A 216 -14.12 18.26 -11.29
N ALA A 217 -14.36 17.16 -10.56
CA ALA A 217 -14.69 15.86 -11.12
C ALA A 217 -16.11 15.84 -11.73
N ALA A 218 -17.09 16.43 -11.03
CA ALA A 218 -18.47 16.52 -11.50
C ALA A 218 -18.60 17.31 -12.83
N HIS A 219 -17.86 18.40 -12.99
CA HIS A 219 -17.84 19.20 -14.23
C HIS A 219 -17.26 18.47 -15.46
N ARG A 220 -16.54 17.35 -15.26
CA ARG A 220 -16.08 16.50 -16.36
C ARG A 220 -17.15 15.52 -16.80
N ALA A 221 -17.95 14.99 -15.88
CA ALA A 221 -19.08 14.11 -16.18
C ALA A 221 -20.19 14.83 -16.96
N ASP A 222 -20.50 16.07 -16.56
CA ASP A 222 -21.58 16.88 -17.14
C ASP A 222 -21.32 17.26 -18.62
N ARG A 223 -20.05 17.37 -19.00
CA ARG A 223 -19.62 17.65 -20.38
C ARG A 223 -19.90 16.50 -21.35
N TYR A 224 -19.95 15.26 -20.87
CA TYR A 224 -20.27 14.09 -21.71
C TYR A 224 -21.77 13.87 -21.89
N GLN A 225 -22.61 14.46 -21.01
CA GLN A 225 -24.07 14.36 -21.11
C GLN A 225 -24.68 15.48 -21.98
N CYS A 226 -23.98 16.60 -22.18
CA CYS A 226 -24.52 17.81 -22.81
C CYS A 226 -24.38 17.92 -24.35
N HIS A 227 -24.03 16.85 -25.08
CA HIS A 227 -23.96 16.90 -26.54
C HIS A 227 -25.17 16.24 -27.21
N GLY A 228 -26.15 17.09 -27.57
CA GLY A 228 -27.08 16.98 -28.72
C GLY A 228 -27.73 15.62 -29.04
N CYS A 229 -29.05 15.57 -28.85
CA CYS A 229 -30.00 14.47 -29.11
C CYS A 229 -30.04 13.36 -28.04
N PRO A 230 -31.21 13.05 -27.45
CA PRO A 230 -31.33 11.94 -26.52
C PRO A 230 -31.03 10.63 -27.27
N PRO A 231 -30.17 9.76 -26.73
CA PRO A 231 -29.86 8.48 -27.34
C PRO A 231 -31.14 7.61 -27.40
N PRO A 232 -31.30 6.76 -28.43
CA PRO A 232 -32.49 5.91 -28.60
C PRO A 232 -32.69 4.87 -27.49
N VAL A 233 -31.71 4.73 -26.60
CA VAL A 233 -31.69 3.86 -25.42
C VAL A 233 -31.12 4.66 -24.24
N PRO A 234 -31.57 4.41 -23.01
CA PRO A 234 -31.07 5.12 -21.84
C PRO A 234 -29.57 4.82 -21.64
N VAL A 235 -28.80 5.85 -21.28
CA VAL A 235 -27.32 5.78 -21.16
C VAL A 235 -26.91 5.82 -19.70
N ALA A 236 -26.01 4.93 -19.31
CA ALA A 236 -25.37 4.92 -18.00
C ALA A 236 -23.90 5.33 -18.14
N SER A 237 -23.52 6.45 -17.52
CA SER A 237 -22.12 6.92 -17.45
C SER A 237 -21.53 6.53 -16.11
N LEU A 238 -20.43 5.77 -16.12
CA LEU A 238 -19.80 5.25 -14.92
C LEU A 238 -18.40 5.83 -14.74
N MET A 239 -18.09 6.27 -13.52
CA MET A 239 -16.85 6.95 -13.17
C MET A 239 -16.51 6.71 -11.70
N VAL A 240 -15.23 6.40 -11.42
CA VAL A 240 -14.63 6.34 -10.07
C VAL A 240 -13.24 6.95 -10.10
#